data_AF-A0A7J8PXT6-F1
#
_entry.id   AF-A0A7J8PXT6-F1
#
_cell.length_a   1.000
_cell.length_b   1.000
_cell.length_c   1.000
_cell.angle_alpha   90.00
_cell.angle_beta   90.00
_cell.angle_gamma   90.00
#
_symmetry.space_group_name_H-M   'P 1'
#
loop_
_entity.id
_entity.type
_entity.pdbx_description
1 polymer ?
#
loop_
_entity_poly.entity_id
_entity_poly.type
_entity_poly.pdbx_seq_one_letter_code
_entity_poly.pdbx_strand_id
1 'polypeptide(L)'
;MFNMLRDAGYYVETLGSPFTCFDASHYGTLLLVDLEDEYFQEEIEKLRDDVINTGLGLAVFAEWYNVDTMVKMRFFDDNTRSWWTPVTGGANIPALNDLLEPFGIAFGDKILNGDFSIDGEHSRYASGTDIVRFPRDGYIHSFPFLDSSESGATQNVLLNSGMNKADSPILGLLDAGEGHIAVYGDSNCLDSSHMVTNCYWLLRKILDFTGSNIKDPVLFSESAKQDVPLYEDDNRLPSRRTDVNYTLYSAVTGKDLICRSDSRFEVWGTKGYNLHVRGRNKIMPGHHVIDLGRGLNSTFGSSRSRRPKFTKKRKGDSLGNRYFSLLYRDELDVPELVASHWVVPAIVAVTGFVLILSIWRIHHKRRRRRRSASGRLANI
;
A
#
# COMPACT_ATOMS: atom_id res chain seq x y z
N MET A 1 -9.49 6.19 -1.71
CA MET A 1 -9.65 4.89 -2.38
C MET A 1 -10.90 4.11 -1.95
N PHE A 2 -11.03 3.67 -0.68
CA PHE A 2 -12.13 2.79 -0.24
C PHE A 2 -13.54 3.29 -0.59
N ASN A 3 -13.83 4.58 -0.39
CA ASN A 3 -15.12 5.15 -0.75
C ASN A 3 -15.39 5.03 -2.26
N MET A 4 -14.41 5.35 -3.10
CA MET A 4 -14.52 5.22 -4.55
C MET A 4 -14.83 3.77 -4.98
N LEU A 5 -14.14 2.79 -4.38
CA LEU A 5 -14.40 1.37 -4.67
C LEU A 5 -15.82 0.96 -4.27
N ARG A 6 -16.27 1.38 -3.09
CA ARG A 6 -17.64 1.10 -2.62
C ARG A 6 -18.69 1.79 -3.48
N ASP A 7 -18.46 3.04 -3.88
CA ASP A 7 -19.34 3.81 -4.75
C ASP A 7 -19.43 3.19 -6.16
N ALA A 8 -18.37 2.52 -6.60
CA ALA A 8 -18.35 1.73 -7.84
C ALA A 8 -18.97 0.32 -7.70
N GLY A 9 -19.43 -0.06 -6.50
CA GLY A 9 -20.12 -1.33 -6.25
C GLY A 9 -19.22 -2.50 -5.83
N TYR A 10 -17.94 -2.28 -5.58
CA TYR A 10 -17.05 -3.33 -5.07
C TYR A 10 -17.29 -3.59 -3.57
N TYR A 11 -17.22 -4.87 -3.19
CA TYR A 11 -17.09 -5.28 -1.80
C TYR A 11 -15.61 -5.36 -1.45
N VAL A 12 -15.20 -4.61 -0.43
CA VAL A 12 -13.79 -4.51 -0.03
C VAL A 12 -13.62 -5.09 1.37
N GLU A 13 -12.70 -6.04 1.49
CA GLU A 13 -12.27 -6.65 2.75
C GLU A 13 -10.77 -6.43 2.91
N THR A 14 -10.35 -5.98 4.09
CA THR A 14 -8.94 -5.82 4.43
C THR A 14 -8.41 -7.10 5.05
N LEU A 15 -7.39 -7.68 4.44
CA LEU A 15 -6.72 -8.88 4.96
C LEU A 15 -5.69 -8.49 6.02
N GLY A 16 -5.85 -8.95 7.25
CA GLY A 16 -4.90 -8.73 8.35
C GLY A 16 -4.11 -9.98 8.75
N SER A 17 -4.36 -11.11 8.09
CA SER A 17 -3.69 -12.39 8.26
C SER A 17 -2.86 -12.77 7.03
N PRO A 18 -1.86 -13.66 7.16
CA PRO A 18 -1.11 -14.19 6.03
C PRO A 18 -2.00 -14.74 4.90
N PHE A 19 -1.49 -14.76 3.67
CA PHE A 19 -2.25 -15.21 2.49
C PHE A 19 -2.77 -16.64 2.64
N THR A 20 -2.05 -17.49 3.37
CA THR A 20 -2.47 -18.87 3.67
C THR A 20 -3.77 -18.98 4.49
N CYS A 21 -4.28 -17.87 5.04
CA CYS A 21 -5.41 -17.81 5.97
C CYS A 21 -6.72 -17.32 5.35
N PHE A 22 -6.81 -17.21 4.02
CA PHE A 22 -8.05 -16.91 3.32
C PHE A 22 -8.26 -17.84 2.13
N ASP A 23 -9.53 -18.07 1.79
CA ASP A 23 -9.94 -18.83 0.61
C ASP A 23 -10.07 -17.88 -0.59
N ALA A 24 -9.24 -18.06 -1.61
CA ALA A 24 -9.21 -17.23 -2.80
C ALA A 24 -10.50 -17.32 -3.64
N SER A 25 -11.25 -18.43 -3.55
CA SER A 25 -12.49 -18.60 -4.33
C SER A 25 -13.60 -17.62 -3.95
N HIS A 26 -13.49 -16.95 -2.80
CA HIS A 26 -14.42 -15.92 -2.36
C HIS A 26 -14.09 -14.51 -2.89
N TYR A 27 -12.96 -14.33 -3.56
CA TYR A 27 -12.46 -13.02 -3.98
C TYR A 27 -12.19 -12.99 -5.48
N GLY A 28 -12.60 -11.91 -6.14
CA GLY A 28 -12.27 -11.71 -7.55
C GLY A 28 -10.85 -11.16 -7.76
N THR A 29 -10.33 -10.38 -6.81
CA THR A 29 -8.99 -9.79 -6.91
C THR A 29 -8.38 -9.59 -5.53
N LEU A 30 -7.10 -9.96 -5.39
CA LEU A 30 -6.23 -9.54 -4.31
C LEU A 30 -5.51 -8.25 -4.69
N LEU A 31 -5.80 -7.17 -3.97
CA LEU A 31 -5.20 -5.85 -4.18
C LEU A 31 -4.06 -5.62 -3.18
N LEU A 32 -2.84 -5.51 -3.69
CA LEU A 32 -1.60 -5.26 -2.96
C LEU A 32 -1.21 -3.79 -3.17
N VAL A 33 -1.11 -2.99 -2.11
CA VAL A 33 -0.78 -1.56 -2.18
C VAL A 33 0.28 -1.27 -1.12
N ASP A 34 1.43 -0.73 -1.52
CA ASP A 34 2.51 -0.29 -0.61
C ASP A 34 2.92 -1.33 0.43
N LEU A 35 3.27 -2.51 -0.04
CA LEU A 35 3.63 -3.60 0.87
C LEU A 35 5.08 -3.45 1.33
N GLU A 36 5.25 -3.33 2.64
CA GLU A 36 6.53 -3.06 3.30
C GLU A 36 7.07 -4.25 4.11
N ASP A 37 6.29 -5.32 4.31
CA ASP A 37 6.70 -6.52 5.06
C ASP A 37 7.25 -7.61 4.12
N GLU A 38 7.85 -8.63 4.73
CA GLU A 38 8.31 -9.86 4.09
C GLU A 38 7.16 -10.88 3.92
N TYR A 39 7.40 -11.95 3.15
CA TYR A 39 6.42 -13.03 2.94
C TYR A 39 6.98 -14.39 3.34
N PHE A 40 6.12 -15.25 3.88
CA PHE A 40 6.47 -16.65 4.10
C PHE A 40 6.54 -17.39 2.76
N GLN A 41 7.42 -18.38 2.67
CA GLN A 41 7.49 -19.24 1.49
C GLN A 41 6.14 -19.89 1.18
N GLU A 42 5.41 -20.30 2.23
CA GLU A 42 4.07 -20.86 2.10
C GLU A 42 3.05 -19.86 1.52
N GLU A 43 3.23 -18.55 1.71
CA GLU A 43 2.37 -17.53 1.10
C GLU A 43 2.65 -17.35 -0.39
N ILE A 44 3.93 -17.40 -0.79
CA ILE A 44 4.35 -17.31 -2.19
C ILE A 44 3.79 -18.49 -2.98
N GLU A 45 3.93 -19.71 -2.44
CA GLU A 45 3.40 -20.94 -3.06
C GLU A 45 1.87 -20.89 -3.16
N LYS A 46 1.19 -20.48 -2.09
CA LYS A 46 -0.26 -20.40 -2.04
C LYS A 46 -0.81 -19.34 -3.00
N LEU A 47 -0.19 -18.16 -3.07
CA LEU A 47 -0.59 -17.11 -4.02
C LEU A 47 -0.41 -17.57 -5.46
N ARG A 48 0.72 -18.22 -5.77
CA ARG A 48 0.97 -18.78 -7.09
C ARG A 48 -0.15 -19.74 -7.51
N ASP A 49 -0.50 -20.68 -6.63
CA ASP A 49 -1.52 -21.67 -6.93
C ASP A 49 -2.93 -21.06 -7.03
N ASP A 50 -3.26 -20.08 -6.19
CA ASP A 50 -4.53 -19.36 -6.24
C ASP A 50 -4.71 -18.59 -7.56
N VAL A 51 -3.65 -17.92 -8.02
CA VAL A 51 -3.70 -17.17 -9.29
C VAL A 51 -3.77 -18.14 -10.47
N ILE A 52 -2.85 -19.11 -10.55
CA ILE A 52 -2.72 -19.97 -11.74
C ILE A 52 -3.87 -20.97 -11.86
N ASN A 53 -4.31 -21.57 -10.75
CA ASN A 53 -5.25 -22.69 -10.78
C ASN A 53 -6.65 -22.36 -10.28
N THR A 54 -6.81 -21.31 -9.46
CA THR A 54 -8.14 -20.92 -8.93
C THR A 54 -8.71 -19.70 -9.65
N GLY A 55 -7.89 -18.98 -10.42
CA GLY A 55 -8.32 -17.81 -11.18
C GLY A 55 -8.39 -16.53 -10.34
N LEU A 56 -7.65 -16.45 -9.23
CA LEU A 56 -7.57 -15.23 -8.43
C LEU A 56 -6.91 -14.11 -9.25
N GLY A 57 -7.57 -12.96 -9.37
CA GLY A 57 -6.95 -11.75 -9.90
C GLY A 57 -5.92 -11.16 -8.94
N LEU A 58 -4.82 -10.63 -9.44
CA LEU A 58 -3.79 -9.97 -8.65
C LEU A 58 -3.55 -8.56 -9.17
N ALA A 59 -3.76 -7.55 -8.33
CA ALA A 59 -3.48 -6.15 -8.65
C ALA A 59 -2.42 -5.62 -7.68
N VAL A 60 -1.28 -5.17 -8.20
CA VAL A 60 -0.15 -4.69 -7.39
C VAL A 60 0.12 -3.22 -7.70
N PHE A 61 0.09 -2.40 -6.65
CA PHE A 61 0.52 -1.02 -6.64
C PHE A 61 1.74 -0.93 -5.73
N ALA A 62 2.91 -0.82 -6.35
CA ALA A 62 4.19 -0.74 -5.68
C ALA A 62 4.58 0.73 -5.39
N GLU A 63 5.79 0.92 -4.87
CA GLU A 63 6.42 2.22 -4.66
C GLU A 63 7.93 2.11 -4.89
N TRP A 64 8.67 3.22 -4.86
CA TRP A 64 10.12 3.20 -4.95
C TRP A 64 10.79 2.38 -3.86
N TYR A 65 11.93 1.84 -4.24
CA TYR A 65 12.93 1.29 -3.34
C TYR A 65 14.31 1.58 -3.90
N ASN A 66 15.12 2.33 -3.16
CA ASN A 66 16.49 2.63 -3.58
C ASN A 66 17.36 2.81 -2.34
N VAL A 67 18.31 1.90 -2.13
CA VAL A 67 19.12 1.83 -0.91
C VAL A 67 19.93 3.12 -0.68
N ASP A 68 20.54 3.66 -1.74
CA ASP A 68 21.35 4.87 -1.64
C ASP A 68 20.52 6.08 -1.22
N THR A 69 19.31 6.21 -1.77
CA THR A 69 18.37 7.26 -1.39
C THR A 69 17.89 7.09 0.05
N MET A 70 17.55 5.87 0.46
CA MET A 70 17.14 5.57 1.85
C MET A 70 18.24 5.94 2.87
N VAL A 71 19.51 5.62 2.56
CA VAL A 71 20.64 5.95 3.44
C VAL A 71 20.84 7.47 3.54
N LYS A 72 20.63 8.21 2.44
CA LYS A 72 20.70 9.68 2.41
C LYS A 72 19.53 10.34 3.17
N MET A 73 18.38 9.68 3.25
CA MET A 73 17.22 10.13 4.03
C MET A 73 17.38 9.95 5.55
N ARG A 74 18.53 9.43 6.01
CA ARG A 74 18.83 9.29 7.44
C ARG A 74 18.71 10.64 8.16
N PHE A 75 17.91 10.67 9.22
CA PHE A 75 17.73 11.85 10.06
C PHE A 75 17.95 11.53 11.54
N PHE A 76 18.24 12.56 12.33
CA PHE A 76 18.33 12.44 13.78
C PHE A 76 16.96 12.76 14.38
N ASP A 77 16.38 11.82 15.13
CA ASP A 77 15.16 12.08 15.89
C ASP A 77 15.51 12.55 17.29
N ASP A 78 15.13 13.78 17.60
CA ASP A 78 15.36 14.39 18.90
C ASP A 78 14.57 13.71 20.03
N ASN A 79 13.43 13.07 19.72
CA ASN A 79 12.58 12.44 20.73
C ASN A 79 13.22 11.16 21.26
N THR A 80 13.68 10.28 20.37
CA THR A 80 14.38 9.05 20.75
C THR A 80 15.89 9.23 20.93
N ARG A 81 16.41 10.42 20.57
CA ARG A 81 17.84 10.75 20.55
C ARG A 81 18.66 9.72 19.78
N SER A 82 18.09 9.23 18.67
CA SER A 82 18.70 8.21 17.83
C SER A 82 18.66 8.63 16.37
N TRP A 83 19.65 8.14 15.62
CA TRP A 83 19.59 8.21 14.17
C TRP A 83 18.57 7.21 13.65
N TRP A 84 17.66 7.68 12.81
CA TRP A 84 16.70 6.87 12.09
C TRP A 84 17.12 6.79 10.63
N THR A 85 17.20 5.57 10.12
CA THR A 85 17.39 5.29 8.70
C THR A 85 16.24 4.37 8.27
N PRO A 86 15.49 4.70 7.21
CA PRO A 86 14.41 3.86 6.70
C PRO A 86 14.86 2.44 6.42
N VAL A 87 14.13 1.43 6.91
CA VAL A 87 14.45 0.00 6.66
C VAL A 87 14.09 -0.41 5.24
N THR A 88 13.02 0.17 4.69
CA THR A 88 12.55 -0.01 3.32
C THR A 88 12.28 1.36 2.65
N GLY A 89 12.01 1.36 1.35
CA GLY A 89 11.58 2.55 0.59
C GLY A 89 10.09 2.86 0.83
N GLY A 90 9.36 3.31 -0.19
CA GLY A 90 7.89 3.39 -0.10
C GLY A 90 7.21 2.01 -0.16
N ALA A 91 7.92 1.00 -0.67
CA ALA A 91 7.54 -0.41 -0.60
C ALA A 91 8.79 -1.28 -0.42
N ASN A 92 8.62 -2.50 0.10
CA ASN A 92 9.67 -3.52 0.18
C ASN A 92 9.75 -4.27 -1.16
N ILE A 93 10.31 -3.60 -2.18
CA ILE A 93 10.44 -4.16 -3.53
C ILE A 93 11.20 -5.49 -3.57
N PRO A 94 12.31 -5.71 -2.83
CA PRO A 94 12.94 -7.03 -2.81
C PRO A 94 11.98 -8.15 -2.35
N ALA A 95 11.18 -7.93 -1.31
CA ALA A 95 10.19 -8.91 -0.86
C ALA A 95 9.04 -9.08 -1.85
N LEU A 96 8.60 -7.99 -2.48
CA LEU A 96 7.58 -8.02 -3.51
C LEU A 96 8.07 -8.77 -4.77
N ASN A 97 9.35 -8.64 -5.12
CA ASN A 97 9.98 -9.38 -6.21
C ASN A 97 10.04 -10.88 -5.90
N ASP A 98 10.34 -11.28 -4.66
CA ASP A 98 10.28 -12.69 -4.25
C ASP A 98 8.84 -13.25 -4.38
N LEU A 99 7.82 -12.45 -4.03
CA LEU A 99 6.42 -12.81 -4.17
C LEU A 99 6.00 -12.97 -5.65
N LEU A 100 6.54 -12.14 -6.54
CA LEU A 100 6.18 -12.08 -7.96
C LEU A 100 7.08 -12.94 -8.87
N GLU A 101 8.20 -13.44 -8.35
CA GLU A 101 9.15 -14.31 -9.05
C GLU A 101 8.45 -15.49 -9.77
N PRO A 102 7.48 -16.21 -9.17
CA PRO A 102 6.82 -17.33 -9.83
C PRO A 102 6.07 -16.97 -11.12
N PHE A 103 5.76 -15.68 -11.31
CA PHE A 103 5.10 -15.14 -12.49
C PHE A 103 6.08 -14.50 -13.48
N GLY A 104 7.38 -14.47 -13.17
CA GLY A 104 8.41 -13.83 -14.02
C GLY A 104 8.33 -12.31 -14.03
N ILE A 105 7.79 -11.70 -12.98
CA ILE A 105 7.63 -10.24 -12.84
C ILE A 105 8.58 -9.72 -11.76
N ALA A 106 9.23 -8.58 -12.03
CA ALA A 106 10.05 -7.89 -11.04
C ALA A 106 10.10 -6.38 -11.29
N PHE A 107 10.15 -5.62 -10.21
CA PHE A 107 10.40 -4.18 -10.20
C PHE A 107 11.87 -3.86 -9.98
N GLY A 108 12.29 -2.69 -10.48
CA GLY A 108 13.64 -2.16 -10.37
C GLY A 108 13.85 -1.25 -9.17
N ASP A 109 14.91 -0.46 -9.22
CA ASP A 109 15.37 0.44 -8.14
C ASP A 109 15.35 1.92 -8.53
N LYS A 110 14.76 2.26 -9.68
CA LYS A 110 14.60 3.64 -10.13
C LYS A 110 13.56 4.38 -9.28
N ILE A 111 13.68 5.69 -9.21
CA ILE A 111 12.68 6.56 -8.57
C ILE A 111 12.17 7.54 -9.62
N LEU A 112 11.06 7.17 -10.26
CA LEU A 112 10.55 7.86 -11.43
C LEU A 112 9.56 8.95 -11.06
N ASN A 113 9.64 10.07 -11.77
CA ASN A 113 8.70 11.17 -11.67
C ASN A 113 8.32 11.71 -13.05
N GLY A 114 7.03 11.94 -13.26
CA GLY A 114 6.54 12.74 -14.37
C GLY A 114 5.07 12.52 -14.65
N ASP A 115 4.58 13.23 -15.66
CA ASP A 115 3.19 13.12 -16.10
C ASP A 115 3.13 12.17 -17.30
N PHE A 116 2.09 11.36 -17.33
CA PHE A 116 1.81 10.46 -18.45
C PHE A 116 0.33 10.53 -18.82
N SER A 117 0.01 10.01 -19.99
CA SER A 117 -1.37 9.91 -20.45
C SER A 117 -1.57 8.63 -21.24
N ILE A 118 -2.65 7.92 -20.94
CA ILE A 118 -3.07 6.74 -21.71
C ILE A 118 -4.40 7.08 -22.37
N ASP A 119 -4.41 7.18 -23.70
CA ASP A 119 -5.59 7.53 -24.52
C ASP A 119 -6.37 8.77 -24.04
N GLY A 120 -5.64 9.83 -23.64
CA GLY A 120 -6.22 11.10 -23.20
C GLY A 120 -6.57 11.19 -21.71
N GLU A 121 -6.51 10.08 -20.96
CA GLU A 121 -6.58 10.11 -19.50
C GLU A 121 -5.21 10.49 -18.92
N HIS A 122 -5.14 11.65 -18.27
CA HIS A 122 -3.91 12.19 -17.69
C HIS A 122 -3.71 11.68 -16.26
N SER A 123 -2.47 11.33 -15.91
CA SER A 123 -2.08 10.95 -14.56
C SER A 123 -0.64 11.33 -14.28
N ARG A 124 -0.30 11.38 -13.00
CA ARG A 124 1.04 11.71 -12.53
C ARG A 124 1.65 10.50 -11.85
N TYR A 125 2.84 10.15 -12.29
CA TYR A 125 3.76 9.24 -11.62
C TYR A 125 4.61 10.06 -10.65
N ALA A 126 4.39 9.86 -9.35
CA ALA A 126 4.94 10.70 -8.31
C ALA A 126 6.34 10.26 -7.88
N SER A 127 6.48 9.02 -7.43
CA SER A 127 7.75 8.47 -6.96
C SER A 127 7.88 6.97 -7.17
N GLY A 128 7.16 6.37 -8.11
CA GLY A 128 7.17 4.92 -8.27
C GLY A 128 8.46 4.33 -8.85
N THR A 129 8.52 3.00 -8.81
CA THR A 129 9.59 2.19 -9.41
C THR A 129 9.31 1.79 -10.88
N ASP A 130 10.29 1.30 -11.61
CA ASP A 130 10.11 0.71 -12.94
C ASP A 130 9.88 -0.81 -12.90
N ILE A 131 9.32 -1.37 -13.99
CA ILE A 131 9.22 -2.82 -14.21
C ILE A 131 10.42 -3.26 -15.05
N VAL A 132 11.23 -4.18 -14.51
CA VAL A 132 12.48 -4.64 -15.13
C VAL A 132 12.41 -6.09 -15.62
N ARG A 133 11.48 -6.88 -15.07
CA ARG A 133 11.12 -8.20 -15.61
C ARG A 133 9.65 -8.29 -15.86
N PHE A 134 9.30 -8.82 -17.03
CA PHE A 134 7.93 -9.07 -17.39
C PHE A 134 7.86 -10.15 -18.46
N PRO A 135 6.94 -11.12 -18.36
CA PRO A 135 6.82 -12.19 -19.33
C PRO A 135 6.45 -11.69 -20.74
N ARG A 136 6.79 -12.50 -21.72
CA ARG A 136 6.31 -12.32 -23.11
C ARG A 136 4.79 -12.41 -23.17
N ASP A 137 4.22 -11.91 -24.26
CA ASP A 137 2.77 -11.93 -24.54
C ASP A 137 1.92 -11.07 -23.57
N GLY A 138 2.55 -10.44 -22.57
CA GLY A 138 1.95 -9.45 -21.70
C GLY A 138 1.93 -8.04 -22.32
N TYR A 139 1.19 -7.13 -21.69
CA TYR A 139 1.07 -5.74 -22.12
C TYR A 139 1.83 -4.83 -21.16
N ILE A 140 2.69 -3.97 -21.68
CA ILE A 140 3.52 -3.05 -20.93
C ILE A 140 3.33 -1.63 -21.46
N HIS A 141 3.02 -0.71 -20.55
CA HIS A 141 3.00 0.72 -20.86
C HIS A 141 4.25 1.39 -20.30
N SER A 142 4.99 2.04 -21.20
CA SER A 142 6.23 2.74 -20.90
C SER A 142 6.10 4.22 -21.27
N PHE A 143 6.67 5.09 -20.44
CA PHE A 143 6.62 6.54 -20.67
C PHE A 143 7.94 7.22 -20.30
N PRO A 144 8.23 8.40 -20.89
CA PRO A 144 9.47 9.12 -20.64
C PRO A 144 9.43 9.83 -19.28
N PHE A 145 10.11 9.27 -18.28
CA PHE A 145 10.15 9.80 -16.92
C PHE A 145 11.51 10.35 -16.52
N LEU A 146 11.51 11.21 -15.48
CA LEU A 146 12.74 11.63 -14.80
C LEU A 146 13.09 10.60 -13.74
N ASP A 147 14.31 10.06 -13.79
CA ASP A 147 14.84 9.20 -12.73
C ASP A 147 15.63 10.02 -11.71
N SER A 148 15.23 9.91 -10.44
CA SER A 148 15.83 10.63 -9.31
C SER A 148 16.64 9.74 -8.36
N SER A 149 16.79 8.44 -8.68
CA SER A 149 17.55 7.46 -7.90
C SER A 149 18.98 7.92 -7.55
N GLU A 150 19.68 8.56 -8.48
CA GLU A 150 21.05 9.04 -8.30
C GLU A 150 21.15 10.42 -7.60
N SER A 151 20.07 11.21 -7.57
CA SER A 151 20.12 12.66 -7.35
C SER A 151 20.12 13.13 -5.88
N GLY A 152 20.18 12.20 -4.91
CA GLY A 152 19.92 12.48 -3.48
C GLY A 152 20.87 13.42 -2.71
N ALA A 153 21.72 14.26 -3.32
CA ALA A 153 22.58 15.19 -2.56
C ALA A 153 23.10 16.46 -3.27
N THR A 154 22.70 16.78 -4.50
CA THR A 154 23.13 18.04 -5.15
C THR A 154 21.98 18.76 -5.86
N GLN A 155 20.99 19.22 -5.08
CA GLN A 155 20.18 20.36 -5.51
C GLN A 155 21.01 21.65 -5.46
N ASN A 156 21.92 21.81 -6.41
CA ASN A 156 22.29 23.13 -6.89
C ASN A 156 21.40 23.44 -8.08
N VAL A 157 20.32 24.18 -7.79
CA VAL A 157 19.68 25.28 -8.55
C VAL A 157 20.25 25.60 -9.96
N LEU A 158 20.37 24.61 -10.83
CA LEU A 158 20.63 24.77 -12.26
C LEU A 158 19.77 23.75 -13.00
N LEU A 159 18.51 24.11 -13.15
CA LEU A 159 17.67 23.62 -14.24
C LEU A 159 18.45 23.79 -15.56
N ASN A 160 18.73 22.69 -16.26
CA ASN A 160 18.33 22.46 -17.65
C ASN A 160 19.24 21.47 -18.40
N SER A 161 18.59 20.57 -19.15
CA SER A 161 19.07 20.02 -20.43
C SER A 161 20.01 18.80 -20.42
N GLY A 162 19.91 17.89 -19.45
CA GLY A 162 20.73 16.66 -19.49
C GLY A 162 20.18 15.40 -18.81
N MET A 163 19.08 15.47 -18.06
CA MET A 163 18.42 14.25 -17.57
C MET A 163 17.65 13.64 -18.74
N ASN A 164 18.23 12.62 -19.36
CA ASN A 164 17.57 11.86 -20.41
C ASN A 164 16.29 11.26 -19.81
N LYS A 165 15.14 11.77 -20.26
CA LYS A 165 13.87 11.09 -20.00
C LYS A 165 13.88 9.82 -20.83
N ALA A 166 14.22 8.71 -20.20
CA ALA A 166 14.14 7.40 -20.83
C ALA A 166 12.72 6.86 -20.68
N ASP A 167 12.27 6.08 -21.66
CA ASP A 167 11.02 5.36 -21.55
C ASP A 167 11.18 4.26 -20.50
N SER A 168 10.44 4.38 -19.41
CA SER A 168 10.44 3.41 -18.30
C SER A 168 9.12 2.66 -18.29
N PRO A 169 9.13 1.30 -18.26
CA PRO A 169 7.96 0.48 -18.02
C PRO A 169 7.36 0.73 -16.64
N ILE A 170 6.07 1.07 -16.56
CA ILE A 170 5.41 1.38 -15.27
C ILE A 170 4.12 0.62 -15.01
N LEU A 171 3.47 0.08 -16.05
CA LEU A 171 2.24 -0.70 -15.94
C LEU A 171 2.38 -1.97 -16.77
N GLY A 172 2.18 -3.12 -16.14
CA GLY A 172 2.20 -4.44 -16.75
C GLY A 172 0.86 -5.16 -16.56
N LEU A 173 0.35 -5.81 -17.61
CA LEU A 173 -0.87 -6.63 -17.58
C LEU A 173 -0.58 -8.00 -18.22
N LEU A 174 -0.95 -9.07 -17.51
CA LEU A 174 -0.60 -10.43 -17.88
C LEU A 174 -1.73 -11.41 -17.54
N ASP A 175 -2.03 -12.32 -18.46
CA ASP A 175 -2.82 -13.51 -18.14
C ASP A 175 -1.89 -14.60 -17.58
N ALA A 176 -2.21 -15.14 -16.40
CA ALA A 176 -1.38 -16.11 -15.69
C ALA A 176 -2.20 -17.33 -15.28
N GLY A 177 -2.20 -18.37 -16.14
CA GLY A 177 -3.04 -19.55 -15.93
C GLY A 177 -4.51 -19.21 -16.10
N GLU A 178 -5.32 -19.50 -15.08
CA GLU A 178 -6.73 -19.09 -15.00
C GLU A 178 -6.91 -17.67 -14.46
N GLY A 179 -5.88 -17.08 -13.86
CA GLY A 179 -5.92 -15.76 -13.24
C GLY A 179 -5.35 -14.64 -14.11
N HIS A 180 -5.43 -13.42 -13.59
CA HIS A 180 -5.05 -12.19 -14.28
C HIS A 180 -4.23 -11.31 -13.34
N ILE A 181 -3.08 -10.84 -13.80
CA ILE A 181 -2.14 -10.05 -13.01
C ILE A 181 -1.98 -8.66 -13.63
N ALA A 182 -2.11 -7.63 -12.80
CA ALA A 182 -1.79 -6.25 -13.13
C ALA A 182 -0.76 -5.73 -12.11
N VAL A 183 0.31 -5.12 -12.60
CA VAL A 183 1.35 -4.51 -11.76
C VAL A 183 1.57 -3.08 -12.18
N TYR A 184 1.61 -2.17 -11.21
CA TYR A 184 1.80 -0.74 -11.40
C TYR A 184 2.78 -0.23 -10.35
N GLY A 185 3.78 0.53 -10.77
CA GLY A 185 4.93 0.84 -9.91
C GLY A 185 4.75 2.02 -8.93
N ASP A 186 3.58 2.68 -8.90
CA ASP A 186 3.31 3.83 -8.02
C ASP A 186 1.93 3.72 -7.36
N SER A 187 1.88 3.88 -6.05
CA SER A 187 0.66 3.84 -5.25
C SER A 187 0.17 5.21 -4.79
N ASN A 188 0.99 6.27 -4.92
CA ASN A 188 0.69 7.58 -4.33
C ASN A 188 -0.66 8.12 -4.80
N CYS A 189 -1.06 7.76 -6.02
CA CYS A 189 -2.33 8.15 -6.62
C CYS A 189 -3.56 7.46 -5.99
N LEU A 190 -3.35 6.53 -5.05
CA LEU A 190 -4.38 5.88 -4.24
C LEU A 190 -4.54 6.50 -2.84
N ASP A 191 -3.50 7.15 -2.31
CA ASP A 191 -3.49 7.78 -0.99
C ASP A 191 -3.87 9.27 -1.03
N SER A 192 -5.00 9.62 -0.43
CA SER A 192 -5.47 11.01 -0.34
C SER A 192 -4.53 11.96 0.41
N SER A 193 -3.58 11.45 1.21
CA SER A 193 -2.69 12.26 2.04
C SER A 193 -1.55 12.89 1.22
N HIS A 194 -1.07 12.17 0.21
CA HIS A 194 0.09 12.57 -0.60
C HIS A 194 -0.25 12.72 -2.10
N MET A 195 -1.48 12.41 -2.50
CA MET A 195 -1.95 12.46 -3.89
C MET A 195 -2.05 13.90 -4.44
N VAL A 196 -1.33 14.14 -5.53
CA VAL A 196 -1.51 15.34 -6.38
C VAL A 196 -2.66 15.14 -7.37
N THR A 197 -2.68 13.99 -8.05
CA THR A 197 -3.73 13.57 -8.99
C THR A 197 -4.12 12.13 -8.70
N ASN A 198 -5.42 11.84 -8.69
CA ASN A 198 -5.90 10.48 -8.47
C ASN A 198 -5.76 9.63 -9.73
N CYS A 199 -5.53 8.32 -9.54
CA CYS A 199 -5.52 7.31 -10.60
C CYS A 199 -6.70 6.34 -10.47
N TYR A 200 -7.83 6.79 -9.91
CA TYR A 200 -8.98 5.92 -9.65
C TYR A 200 -9.60 5.36 -10.94
N TRP A 201 -9.43 6.05 -12.07
CA TRP A 201 -9.80 5.54 -13.39
C TRP A 201 -8.96 4.30 -13.76
N LEU A 202 -7.65 4.35 -13.49
CA LEU A 202 -6.72 3.26 -13.79
C LEU A 202 -6.96 2.08 -12.86
N LEU A 203 -7.13 2.34 -11.56
CA LEU A 203 -7.48 1.31 -10.58
C LEU A 203 -8.76 0.55 -10.98
N ARG A 204 -9.81 1.26 -11.44
CA ARG A 204 -11.04 0.60 -11.89
C ARG A 204 -10.80 -0.30 -13.11
N LYS A 205 -10.10 0.17 -14.13
CA LYS A 205 -9.77 -0.65 -15.30
C LYS A 205 -8.91 -1.86 -14.95
N ILE A 206 -7.97 -1.70 -14.01
CA ILE A 206 -7.17 -2.81 -13.47
C ILE A 206 -8.09 -3.84 -12.79
N LEU A 207 -9.01 -3.40 -11.92
CA LEU A 207 -9.92 -4.30 -11.21
C LEU A 207 -10.92 -4.99 -12.15
N ASP A 208 -11.40 -4.29 -13.18
CA ASP A 208 -12.26 -4.87 -14.21
C ASP A 208 -11.54 -5.98 -15.00
N PHE A 209 -10.24 -5.79 -15.28
CA PHE A 209 -9.42 -6.83 -15.87
C PHE A 209 -9.17 -7.99 -14.90
N THR A 210 -8.64 -7.71 -13.71
CA THR A 210 -8.21 -8.76 -12.77
C THR A 210 -9.39 -9.56 -12.22
N GLY A 211 -10.53 -8.91 -11.97
CA GLY A 211 -11.68 -9.53 -11.31
C GLY A 211 -12.77 -10.00 -12.26
N SER A 212 -12.79 -9.54 -13.52
CA SER A 212 -13.85 -9.88 -14.48
C SER A 212 -13.34 -10.19 -15.89
N ASN A 213 -12.01 -10.21 -16.10
CA ASN A 213 -11.37 -10.44 -17.39
C ASN A 213 -11.86 -9.47 -18.49
N ILE A 214 -12.19 -8.23 -18.10
CA ILE A 214 -12.60 -7.19 -19.04
C ILE A 214 -11.34 -6.51 -19.56
N LYS A 215 -10.97 -6.82 -20.80
CA LYS A 215 -9.82 -6.22 -21.49
C LYS A 215 -10.21 -4.90 -22.13
N ASP A 216 -9.95 -3.82 -21.40
CA ASP A 216 -10.19 -2.46 -21.88
C ASP A 216 -9.26 -2.11 -23.06
N PRO A 217 -9.77 -1.62 -24.21
CA PRO A 217 -8.94 -1.32 -25.38
C PRO A 217 -7.82 -0.31 -25.14
N VAL A 218 -7.97 0.57 -24.14
CA VAL A 218 -6.95 1.56 -23.77
C VAL A 218 -5.73 0.87 -23.17
N LEU A 219 -5.96 -0.10 -22.28
CA LEU A 219 -4.91 -0.82 -21.59
C LEU A 219 -4.34 -2.00 -22.42
N PHE A 220 -5.16 -2.62 -23.25
CA PHE A 220 -4.82 -3.78 -24.09
C PHE A 220 -4.59 -3.37 -25.55
N SER A 221 -3.91 -2.24 -25.78
CA SER A 221 -3.56 -1.80 -27.13
C SER A 221 -2.43 -2.66 -27.71
N GLU A 222 -2.44 -2.88 -29.03
CA GLU A 222 -1.38 -3.63 -29.71
C GLU A 222 0.01 -2.98 -29.56
N SER A 223 0.06 -1.65 -29.37
CA SER A 223 1.32 -0.93 -29.09
C SER A 223 1.93 -1.24 -27.73
N ALA A 224 1.11 -1.65 -26.75
CA ALA A 224 1.58 -2.04 -25.42
C ALA A 224 1.96 -3.53 -25.37
N LYS A 225 1.54 -4.34 -26.35
CA LYS A 225 1.80 -5.78 -26.34
C LYS A 225 3.28 -6.06 -26.57
N GLN A 226 3.87 -6.90 -25.72
CA GLN A 226 5.27 -7.29 -25.81
C GLN A 226 5.44 -8.64 -26.51
N ASP A 227 6.18 -8.62 -27.61
CA ASP A 227 6.62 -9.83 -28.31
C ASP A 227 7.84 -10.49 -27.62
N VAL A 228 8.64 -9.68 -26.92
CA VAL A 228 9.88 -10.10 -26.25
C VAL A 228 9.73 -9.84 -24.75
N PRO A 229 10.12 -10.79 -23.88
CA PRO A 229 10.05 -10.56 -22.44
C PRO A 229 11.01 -9.43 -22.03
N LEU A 230 10.59 -8.62 -21.05
CA LEU A 230 11.53 -7.78 -20.33
C LEU A 230 12.34 -8.64 -19.39
N TYR A 231 13.66 -8.45 -19.40
CA TYR A 231 14.58 -9.23 -18.61
C TYR A 231 15.75 -8.39 -18.14
N GLU A 232 16.01 -8.47 -16.84
CA GLU A 232 17.15 -7.90 -16.14
C GLU A 232 17.80 -9.01 -15.32
N ASP A 233 19.12 -9.08 -15.21
CA ASP A 233 19.82 -10.12 -14.44
C ASP A 233 19.61 -9.99 -12.92
N ASP A 234 19.65 -11.10 -12.18
CA ASP A 234 19.40 -11.13 -10.72
C ASP A 234 20.32 -10.16 -9.96
N ASN A 235 21.56 -10.01 -10.44
CA ASN A 235 22.57 -9.15 -9.82
C ASN A 235 22.25 -7.65 -9.91
N ARG A 236 21.28 -7.27 -10.76
CA ARG A 236 20.83 -5.89 -10.94
C ARG A 236 19.49 -5.60 -10.28
N LEU A 237 18.79 -6.62 -9.80
CA LEU A 237 17.56 -6.40 -9.06
C LEU A 237 17.87 -5.72 -7.71
N PRO A 238 16.96 -4.88 -7.21
CA PRO A 238 17.09 -4.28 -5.89
C PRO A 238 17.25 -5.38 -4.83
N SER A 239 18.22 -5.18 -3.94
CA SER A 239 18.50 -6.11 -2.85
C SER A 239 18.20 -5.50 -1.49
N ARG A 240 17.86 -6.36 -0.54
CA ARG A 240 17.65 -5.99 0.86
C ARG A 240 18.92 -5.37 1.45
N ARG A 241 18.73 -4.44 2.37
CA ARG A 241 19.85 -3.80 3.07
C ARG A 241 20.61 -4.81 3.93
N THR A 242 21.91 -4.91 3.72
CA THR A 242 22.77 -5.87 4.45
C THR A 242 23.12 -5.40 5.86
N ASP A 243 22.93 -4.12 6.17
CA ASP A 243 23.24 -3.52 7.47
C ASP A 243 22.06 -3.55 8.45
N VAL A 244 20.90 -4.09 8.05
CA VAL A 244 19.68 -4.16 8.85
C VAL A 244 19.33 -5.61 9.19
N ASN A 245 18.98 -5.86 10.46
CA ASN A 245 18.39 -7.14 10.87
C ASN A 245 16.87 -7.10 10.75
N TYR A 246 16.33 -7.62 9.65
CA TYR A 246 14.90 -7.65 9.35
C TYR A 246 14.06 -8.40 10.39
N THR A 247 14.65 -9.38 11.11
CA THR A 247 13.99 -10.13 12.21
C THR A 247 13.44 -9.21 13.32
N LEU A 248 13.99 -7.99 13.46
CA LEU A 248 13.55 -7.03 14.47
C LEU A 248 12.27 -6.28 14.06
N TYR A 249 11.98 -6.18 12.76
CA TYR A 249 10.92 -5.34 12.21
C TYR A 249 9.82 -6.14 11.52
N SER A 250 10.18 -7.26 10.88
CA SER A 250 9.23 -8.09 10.14
C SER A 250 8.41 -9.01 11.05
N ALA A 251 7.13 -9.17 10.72
CA ALA A 251 6.27 -10.18 11.35
C ALA A 251 6.50 -11.59 10.80
N VAL A 252 7.36 -11.74 9.79
CA VAL A 252 7.62 -12.98 9.06
C VAL A 252 9.00 -13.53 9.37
N THR A 253 10.06 -12.72 9.23
CA THR A 253 11.43 -13.19 9.40
C THR A 253 11.67 -13.74 10.82
N GLY A 254 12.00 -15.04 10.92
CA GLY A 254 12.25 -15.70 12.20
C GLY A 254 11.01 -15.85 13.09
N LYS A 255 9.80 -15.73 12.51
CA LYS A 255 8.52 -15.96 13.18
C LYS A 255 7.84 -17.20 12.61
N ASP A 256 6.85 -17.70 13.35
CA ASP A 256 5.99 -18.77 12.87
C ASP A 256 4.79 -18.17 12.12
N LEU A 257 4.40 -18.83 11.03
CA LEU A 257 3.18 -18.51 10.28
C LEU A 257 1.97 -18.77 11.17
N ILE A 258 1.21 -17.72 11.50
CA ILE A 258 0.04 -17.80 12.39
C ILE A 258 -1.09 -16.96 11.80
N CYS A 259 -2.26 -17.57 11.64
CA CYS A 259 -3.47 -16.84 11.29
C CYS A 259 -4.00 -16.07 12.51
N ARG A 260 -4.37 -14.80 12.29
CA ARG A 260 -4.91 -13.91 13.33
C ARG A 260 -6.44 -14.04 13.40
N SER A 261 -7.04 -13.31 14.34
CA SER A 261 -8.47 -13.40 14.67
C SER A 261 -9.43 -12.96 13.55
N ASP A 262 -8.92 -12.26 12.54
CA ASP A 262 -9.65 -11.85 11.34
C ASP A 262 -9.77 -12.97 10.30
N SER A 263 -8.97 -14.04 10.40
CA SER A 263 -9.09 -15.20 9.51
C SER A 263 -10.43 -15.91 9.73
N ARG A 264 -11.26 -15.97 8.68
CA ARG A 264 -12.60 -16.57 8.79
C ARG A 264 -12.53 -18.10 8.90
N PHE A 265 -11.73 -18.78 8.06
CA PHE A 265 -11.56 -20.24 8.06
C PHE A 265 -10.27 -20.69 7.34
N GLU A 266 -9.77 -21.87 7.76
CA GLU A 266 -8.76 -22.79 7.18
C GLU A 266 -7.43 -22.24 6.64
N VAL A 267 -6.35 -22.84 7.15
CA VAL A 267 -4.96 -22.57 6.75
C VAL A 267 -4.58 -23.52 5.62
N TRP A 268 -4.03 -23.00 4.54
CA TRP A 268 -3.31 -23.83 3.58
C TRP A 268 -2.03 -24.37 4.23
N GLY A 269 -1.93 -25.69 4.35
CA GLY A 269 -0.82 -26.37 5.04
C GLY A 269 -1.00 -26.52 6.56
N THR A 270 -0.10 -27.30 7.19
CA THR A 270 -0.23 -27.70 8.61
C THR A 270 0.36 -26.69 9.61
N LYS A 271 1.07 -25.66 9.15
CA LYS A 271 1.89 -24.78 10.02
C LYS A 271 1.16 -23.58 10.62
N GLY A 272 -0.03 -23.21 10.15
CA GLY A 272 -0.78 -22.06 10.67
C GLY A 272 -1.55 -22.31 11.98
N TYR A 273 -1.44 -23.49 12.57
CA TYR A 273 -2.01 -23.78 13.87
C TYR A 273 -0.96 -23.63 14.96
N ASN A 274 -1.28 -22.83 15.99
CA ASN A 274 -0.73 -23.08 17.32
C ASN A 274 -0.89 -24.58 17.64
N LEU A 275 0.21 -25.27 17.95
CA LEU A 275 0.30 -26.71 18.30
C LEU A 275 -0.76 -27.21 19.32
N HIS A 276 -1.47 -26.28 19.97
CA HIS A 276 -2.55 -26.53 20.93
C HIS A 276 -3.94 -26.78 20.31
N VAL A 277 -4.14 -26.62 18.99
CA VAL A 277 -5.45 -26.85 18.32
C VAL A 277 -5.55 -28.23 17.65
N ARG A 278 -4.80 -29.23 18.14
CA ARG A 278 -4.81 -30.61 17.60
C ARG A 278 -6.04 -31.44 18.00
N GLY A 279 -7.18 -30.79 18.26
CA GLY A 279 -8.31 -31.40 18.97
C GLY A 279 -9.64 -31.48 18.22
N ARG A 280 -9.79 -30.92 17.01
CA ARG A 280 -11.04 -31.03 16.25
C ARG A 280 -10.77 -31.28 14.78
N ASN A 281 -11.23 -32.44 14.31
CA ASN A 281 -11.24 -32.85 12.91
C ASN A 281 -11.81 -31.73 12.03
N LYS A 282 -10.98 -31.17 11.15
CA LYS A 282 -11.44 -30.41 9.99
C LYS A 282 -10.77 -30.99 8.75
N ILE A 283 -11.59 -31.13 7.71
CA ILE A 283 -11.32 -31.84 6.47
C ILE A 283 -10.74 -30.81 5.49
N MET A 284 -9.62 -31.13 4.84
CA MET A 284 -9.05 -30.27 3.79
C MET A 284 -9.91 -30.35 2.51
N PRO A 285 -10.27 -29.24 1.86
CA PRO A 285 -10.88 -29.27 0.53
C PRO A 285 -9.83 -29.60 -0.54
N GLY A 286 -10.21 -30.39 -1.55
CA GLY A 286 -9.51 -30.45 -2.84
C GLY A 286 -8.57 -31.63 -3.11
N HIS A 287 -8.43 -32.63 -2.24
CA HIS A 287 -7.72 -33.88 -2.57
C HIS A 287 -8.67 -35.08 -2.46
N HIS A 288 -8.98 -35.72 -3.60
CA HIS A 288 -9.64 -37.02 -3.60
C HIS A 288 -8.70 -38.05 -2.95
N VAL A 289 -8.97 -38.42 -1.70
CA VAL A 289 -8.34 -39.58 -1.07
C VAL A 289 -8.88 -40.82 -1.78
N ILE A 290 -8.03 -41.49 -2.54
CA ILE A 290 -8.29 -42.86 -3.00
C ILE A 290 -8.36 -43.73 -1.74
N ASP A 291 -9.58 -44.14 -1.40
CA ASP A 291 -9.87 -45.08 -0.32
C ASP A 291 -9.36 -46.48 -0.70
N LEU A 292 -8.11 -46.79 -0.33
CA LEU A 292 -7.57 -48.14 -0.35
C LEU A 292 -8.03 -48.89 0.90
N GLY A 293 -9.33 -49.15 0.98
CA GLY A 293 -9.89 -50.09 1.93
C GLY A 293 -9.59 -51.53 1.53
N ARG A 294 -8.52 -52.15 2.09
CA ARG A 294 -8.50 -53.60 2.34
C ARG A 294 -7.40 -54.07 3.30
N GLY A 295 -7.79 -54.20 4.57
CA GLY A 295 -7.61 -55.38 5.41
C GLY A 295 -6.19 -55.87 5.72
N LEU A 296 -5.81 -55.77 6.99
CA LEU A 296 -5.01 -56.79 7.68
C LEU A 296 -5.40 -56.83 9.16
N ASN A 297 -5.92 -57.98 9.59
CA ASN A 297 -6.14 -58.37 10.99
C ASN A 297 -4.79 -58.47 11.72
N SER A 298 -4.70 -57.95 12.94
CA SER A 298 -3.99 -58.65 14.01
C SER A 298 -4.43 -58.19 15.41
N THR A 299 -4.45 -59.19 16.27
CA THR A 299 -5.08 -59.31 17.58
C THR A 299 -4.23 -58.79 18.75
N PHE A 300 -4.94 -58.33 19.78
CA PHE A 300 -4.66 -58.40 21.22
C PHE A 300 -3.32 -57.91 21.81
N GLY A 301 -3.46 -57.00 22.79
CA GLY A 301 -2.46 -56.76 23.82
C GLY A 301 -2.99 -55.79 24.89
N SER A 302 -3.67 -56.32 25.91
CA SER A 302 -4.10 -55.51 27.05
C SER A 302 -2.91 -55.04 27.88
N SER A 303 -2.89 -53.78 28.31
CA SER A 303 -2.29 -53.44 29.61
C SER A 303 -3.07 -52.30 30.27
N ARG A 304 -3.39 -52.54 31.55
CA ARG A 304 -4.06 -51.62 32.47
C ARG A 304 -3.13 -50.46 32.81
N SER A 305 -3.69 -49.28 33.11
CA SER A 305 -3.69 -48.70 34.47
C SER A 305 -3.72 -47.15 34.50
N ARG A 306 -4.49 -46.65 35.47
CA ARG A 306 -4.43 -45.34 36.16
C ARG A 306 -5.00 -44.09 35.48
N ARG A 307 -6.28 -43.85 35.80
CA ARG A 307 -6.83 -42.49 36.00
C ARG A 307 -6.16 -41.82 37.20
N PRO A 308 -5.78 -40.52 37.15
CA PRO A 308 -5.61 -39.71 38.35
C PRO A 308 -6.91 -38.99 38.71
N LYS A 309 -7.10 -38.87 40.02
CA LYS A 309 -8.25 -38.29 40.71
C LYS A 309 -8.20 -36.75 40.66
N PHE A 310 -9.40 -36.17 40.55
CA PHE A 310 -9.71 -34.79 40.93
C PHE A 310 -9.28 -34.51 42.38
N THR A 311 -8.55 -33.42 42.59
CA THR A 311 -8.36 -32.79 43.90
C THR A 311 -8.84 -31.34 43.85
N LYS A 312 -9.62 -30.96 44.87
CA LYS A 312 -10.25 -29.66 45.08
C LYS A 312 -9.79 -29.13 46.43
N LYS A 313 -9.34 -27.86 46.48
CA LYS A 313 -9.13 -26.91 47.61
C LYS A 313 -7.77 -26.18 47.45
N ARG A 314 -7.59 -24.90 47.77
CA ARG A 314 -8.42 -23.92 48.52
C ARG A 314 -7.95 -22.49 48.18
N LYS A 315 -8.87 -21.53 48.35
CA LYS A 315 -8.65 -20.08 48.45
C LYS A 315 -7.55 -19.72 49.45
N GLY A 316 -6.77 -18.71 49.09
CA GLY A 316 -6.01 -17.85 49.99
C GLY A 316 -5.83 -16.50 49.30
N ASP A 317 -6.41 -15.45 49.89
CA ASP A 317 -6.40 -14.09 49.41
C ASP A 317 -5.00 -13.46 49.56
N SER A 318 -4.56 -12.71 48.55
CA SER A 318 -3.82 -11.48 48.79
C SER A 318 -4.25 -10.42 47.78
N LEU A 319 -4.95 -9.41 48.32
CA LEU A 319 -5.15 -8.12 47.67
C LEU A 319 -3.78 -7.48 47.44
N GLY A 320 -3.51 -7.06 46.21
CA GLY A 320 -2.33 -6.25 45.89
C GLY A 320 -2.37 -5.77 44.44
N ASN A 321 -2.74 -4.50 44.27
CA ASN A 321 -2.58 -3.68 43.06
C ASN A 321 -3.42 -4.03 41.82
N ARG A 322 -4.73 -3.84 41.97
CA ARG A 322 -5.52 -3.09 40.97
C ARG A 322 -5.01 -1.64 40.91
N TYR A 323 -3.99 -1.37 40.10
CA TYR A 323 -3.62 0.01 39.74
C TYR A 323 -2.98 0.18 38.36
N PHE A 324 -2.93 -0.86 37.51
CA PHE A 324 -2.30 -0.78 36.18
C PHE A 324 -3.12 -1.40 35.03
N SER A 325 -4.45 -1.38 35.14
CA SER A 325 -5.37 -1.85 34.08
C SER A 325 -6.38 -0.78 33.66
N LEU A 326 -6.00 0.50 33.77
CA LEU A 326 -6.83 1.67 33.44
C LEU A 326 -6.10 2.70 32.57
N LEU A 327 -5.19 2.24 31.69
CA LEU A 327 -4.43 3.14 30.81
C LEU A 327 -4.51 2.84 29.31
N TYR A 328 -5.39 1.94 28.85
CA TYR A 328 -5.71 1.86 27.41
C TYR A 328 -7.14 1.37 27.21
N ARG A 329 -8.11 2.25 27.49
CA ARG A 329 -9.45 2.17 26.91
C ARG A 329 -10.10 3.56 26.95
N ASP A 330 -10.29 4.10 25.76
CA ASP A 330 -11.16 5.20 25.35
C ASP A 330 -10.92 6.60 25.96
N GLU A 331 -11.29 7.59 25.14
CA GLU A 331 -11.38 9.05 25.39
C GLU A 331 -10.06 9.84 25.15
N LEU A 332 -9.97 10.78 24.19
CA LEU A 332 -10.98 11.68 23.62
C LEU A 332 -10.69 12.03 22.15
N ASP A 333 -11.75 11.95 21.34
CA ASP A 333 -12.02 12.94 20.29
C ASP A 333 -11.84 14.34 20.88
N VAL A 334 -10.80 15.04 20.45
CA VAL A 334 -10.74 16.49 20.61
C VAL A 334 -11.59 17.06 19.47
N PRO A 335 -12.68 17.79 19.74
CA PRO A 335 -13.31 18.58 18.70
C PRO A 335 -12.32 19.69 18.36
N GLU A 336 -11.55 19.46 17.30
CA GLU A 336 -10.71 20.48 16.69
C GLU A 336 -11.60 21.70 16.41
N LEU A 337 -11.16 22.85 16.92
CA LEU A 337 -11.89 24.10 16.92
C LEU A 337 -12.51 24.42 15.55
N VAL A 338 -13.81 24.15 15.40
CA VAL A 338 -14.66 24.64 14.30
C VAL A 338 -14.82 26.18 14.34
N ALA A 339 -14.20 26.87 15.31
CA ALA A 339 -14.22 28.32 15.41
C ALA A 339 -13.12 29.05 14.61
N SER A 340 -12.16 28.36 13.98
CA SER A 340 -11.00 29.01 13.35
C SER A 340 -11.15 29.30 11.85
N HIS A 341 -12.05 28.62 11.14
CA HIS A 341 -12.15 28.75 9.67
C HIS A 341 -12.75 30.10 9.20
N TRP A 342 -13.48 30.80 10.07
CA TRP A 342 -14.09 32.10 9.76
C TRP A 342 -13.35 33.30 10.34
N VAL A 343 -12.41 33.09 11.27
CA VAL A 343 -11.69 34.18 11.94
C VAL A 343 -10.71 34.85 10.97
N VAL A 344 -9.96 34.06 10.21
CA VAL A 344 -8.99 34.61 9.25
C VAL A 344 -9.70 35.34 8.10
N PRO A 345 -10.74 34.78 7.44
CA PRO A 345 -11.52 35.52 6.45
C PRO A 345 -12.22 36.77 7.02
N ALA A 346 -12.73 36.72 8.26
CA ALA A 346 -13.39 37.87 8.89
C ALA A 346 -12.41 39.01 9.21
N ILE A 347 -11.20 38.71 9.69
CA ILE A 347 -10.16 39.71 9.93
C ILE A 347 -9.73 40.37 8.62
N VAL A 348 -9.58 39.59 7.55
CA VAL A 348 -9.24 40.11 6.21
C VAL A 348 -10.37 40.99 5.66
N ALA A 349 -11.64 40.58 5.83
CA ALA A 349 -12.79 41.37 5.41
C ALA A 349 -12.90 42.69 6.20
N VAL A 350 -12.71 42.66 7.52
CA VAL A 350 -12.79 43.86 8.38
C VAL A 350 -11.64 44.83 8.07
N THR A 351 -10.41 44.33 7.92
CA THR A 351 -9.26 45.17 7.55
C THR A 351 -9.43 45.77 6.16
N GLY A 352 -9.94 45.00 5.19
CA GLY A 352 -10.33 45.50 3.87
C GLY A 352 -11.41 46.59 3.93
N PHE A 353 -12.45 46.41 4.76
CA PHE A 353 -13.52 47.40 4.90
C PHE A 353 -13.03 48.70 5.56
N VAL A 354 -12.14 48.62 6.55
CA VAL A 354 -11.53 49.79 7.19
C VAL A 354 -10.61 50.56 6.22
N LEU A 355 -9.89 49.86 5.35
CA LEU A 355 -9.08 50.48 4.29
C LEU A 355 -9.97 51.18 3.25
N ILE A 356 -11.07 50.56 2.83
CA ILE A 356 -12.02 51.18 1.90
C ILE A 356 -12.69 52.41 2.53
N LEU A 357 -13.11 52.34 3.81
CA LEU A 357 -13.71 53.47 4.52
C LEU A 357 -12.72 54.62 4.77
N SER A 358 -11.45 54.32 5.01
CA SER A 358 -10.42 55.34 5.17
C SER A 358 -10.09 56.04 3.85
N ILE A 359 -9.99 55.30 2.75
CA ILE A 359 -9.85 55.87 1.39
C ILE A 359 -11.09 56.70 1.02
N TRP A 360 -12.30 56.21 1.32
CA TRP A 360 -13.54 56.93 1.08
C TRP A 360 -13.63 58.23 1.90
N ARG A 361 -13.24 58.22 3.18
CA ARG A 361 -13.15 59.42 4.03
C ARG A 361 -12.11 60.42 3.51
N ILE A 362 -10.98 59.96 2.97
CA ILE A 362 -9.96 60.83 2.36
C ILE A 362 -10.53 61.48 1.09
N HIS A 363 -11.25 60.73 0.25
CA HIS A 363 -11.93 61.27 -0.93
C HIS A 363 -13.04 62.28 -0.55
N HIS A 364 -13.81 62.01 0.51
CA HIS A 364 -14.85 62.92 0.98
C HIS A 364 -14.27 64.22 1.59
N LYS A 365 -13.13 64.15 2.29
CA LYS A 365 -12.37 65.33 2.76
C LYS A 365 -11.81 66.16 1.60
N ARG A 366 -11.30 65.52 0.53
CA ARG A 366 -10.84 66.21 -0.69
C ARG A 366 -12.00 66.88 -1.45
N ARG A 367 -13.18 66.25 -1.52
CA ARG A 367 -14.40 66.88 -2.08
C ARG A 367 -14.92 68.05 -1.25
N ARG A 368 -14.86 68.00 0.08
CA ARG A 368 -15.24 69.15 0.94
C ARG A 368 -14.27 70.33 0.86
N ARG A 369 -12.96 70.09 0.68
CA ARG A 369 -11.99 71.18 0.45
C ARG A 369 -12.18 71.89 -0.89
N ARG A 370 -12.67 71.20 -1.93
CA ARG A 370 -13.04 71.84 -3.22
C ARG A 370 -14.34 72.65 -3.17
N ARG A 371 -15.24 72.41 -2.22
CA ARG A 371 -16.45 73.22 -2.01
C ARG A 371 -16.27 74.41 -1.07
N SER A 372 -15.20 74.45 -0.26
CA SER A 372 -14.93 75.57 0.66
C SER A 372 -14.06 76.68 0.06
N ALA A 373 -13.54 76.52 -1.17
CA ALA A 373 -12.73 77.52 -1.86
C ALA A 373 -13.50 78.31 -2.94
N SER A 374 -14.84 78.22 -2.97
CA SER A 374 -15.70 78.96 -3.90
C SER A 374 -16.77 79.72 -3.10
N GLY A 375 -16.33 80.74 -2.38
CA GLY A 375 -17.23 81.56 -1.58
C GLY A 375 -16.52 82.64 -0.79
N ARG A 376 -15.87 83.60 -1.48
CA ARG A 376 -15.66 84.99 -1.04
C ARG A 376 -14.85 85.77 -2.08
N LEU A 377 -15.57 86.45 -2.97
CA LEU A 377 -15.29 87.82 -3.46
C LEU A 377 -16.35 88.18 -4.51
N ALA A 378 -17.47 88.71 -4.02
CA ALA A 378 -18.38 89.57 -4.77
C ALA A 378 -18.94 90.57 -3.76
N ASN A 379 -18.37 91.77 -3.74
CA ASN A 379 -19.05 93.07 -3.62
C ASN A 379 -18.18 94.14 -2.94
N ILE A 380 -17.99 95.21 -3.73
CA ILE A 380 -17.51 96.57 -3.43
C ILE A 380 -16.00 96.73 -3.26
#